data_AF-A0AA35TDW2-F1
#
_entry.id   AF-A0AA35TDW2-F1
#
_cell.length_a   1.000
_cell.length_b   1.000
_cell.length_c   1.000
_cell.angle_alpha   90.00
_cell.angle_beta   90.00
_cell.angle_gamma   90.00
#
_symmetry.space_group_name_H-M   'P 1'
#
loop_
_entity.id
_entity.type
_entity.pdbx_description
1 polymer ?
#
loop_
_entity_poly.entity_id
_entity_poly.type
_entity_poly.pdbx_seq_one_letter_code
_entity_poly.pdbx_strand_id
1 'polypeptide(L)'
;MVFTNISMNNDNRDREVVVRKPTGVLQEATWVERNRMMQVYFPSLGQRMWLPHMLTEEGLVPVLEGGRYRDILDMACLQCEPDSEDYIRVHRTVYDRIEVEGEYDSLRSTRHFGGLVWYLVQQERIVGLVKDLVEKYLCSEGEALVELYLLCHPHCSLTSSTDSTPGKKLEAFCRHYSLGQLLAQLPTSRTLKQTQP
;
A
#
# COMPACT_ATOMS: atom_id res chain seq x y z
N MET A 1 6.08 6.35 36.54
CA MET A 1 5.41 7.65 36.33
C MET A 1 5.76 8.14 34.93
N VAL A 2 4.81 8.69 34.19
CA VAL A 2 5.02 9.19 32.82
C VAL A 2 4.88 10.70 32.82
N PHE A 3 5.80 11.39 32.16
CA PHE A 3 5.79 12.83 32.00
C PHE A 3 5.72 13.17 30.52
N THR A 4 4.89 14.15 30.18
CA THR A 4 4.65 14.56 28.79
C THR A 4 4.73 16.08 28.74
N ASN A 5 5.54 16.61 27.83
CA ASN A 5 5.55 18.04 27.55
C ASN A 5 4.23 18.41 26.83
N ILE A 6 3.41 19.28 27.39
CA ILE A 6 2.11 19.70 26.82
C ILE A 6 2.15 21.09 26.16
N SER A 7 3.34 21.62 25.87
CA SER A 7 3.51 22.93 25.23
C SER A 7 2.88 22.96 23.83
N MET A 8 2.09 23.98 23.52
CA MET A 8 1.33 24.07 22.25
C MET A 8 2.21 24.33 21.02
N ASN A 9 3.44 24.81 21.20
CA ASN A 9 4.30 25.22 20.09
C ASN A 9 5.10 24.08 19.43
N ASN A 10 4.94 22.85 19.91
CA ASN A 10 5.71 21.69 19.44
C ASN A 10 4.82 20.74 18.64
N ASP A 11 5.36 20.21 17.55
CA ASP A 11 4.70 19.16 16.78
C ASP A 11 4.63 17.86 17.59
N ASN A 12 3.60 17.05 17.29
CA ASN A 12 3.37 15.79 18.01
C ASN A 12 4.53 14.79 17.87
N ARG A 13 5.27 14.86 16.74
CA ARG A 13 6.43 14.01 16.45
C ARG A 13 7.72 14.44 17.15
N ASP A 14 7.84 15.69 17.58
CA ASP A 14 9.03 16.22 18.25
C ASP A 14 8.82 16.39 19.77
N ARG A 15 7.61 16.09 20.24
CA ARG A 15 7.24 16.24 21.65
C ARG A 15 7.90 15.20 22.54
N GLU A 16 8.58 15.69 23.58
CA GLU A 16 9.24 14.86 24.59
C GLU A 16 8.23 14.14 25.51
N VAL A 17 8.41 12.82 25.61
CA VAL A 17 7.67 11.96 26.55
C VAL A 17 8.68 11.06 27.25
N VAL A 18 8.74 11.14 28.58
CA VAL A 18 9.71 10.40 29.39
C VAL A 18 9.02 9.58 30.48
N VAL A 19 9.58 8.41 30.77
CA VAL A 19 9.06 7.47 31.76
C VAL A 19 10.09 7.29 32.87
N ARG A 20 9.66 7.56 34.11
CA ARG A 20 10.41 7.23 35.32
C ARG A 20 9.98 5.85 35.83
N LYS A 21 10.89 4.88 35.69
CA LYS A 21 10.70 3.50 36.16
C LYS A 21 10.79 3.41 37.69
N PRO A 22 10.20 2.38 38.32
CA PRO A 22 10.33 2.15 39.77
C PRO A 22 11.80 1.99 40.23
N THR A 23 12.68 1.54 39.33
CA THR A 23 14.12 1.42 39.57
C THR A 23 14.85 2.77 39.73
N GLY A 24 14.16 3.89 39.50
CA GLY A 24 14.74 5.24 39.54
C GLY A 24 15.34 5.71 38.22
N VAL A 25 15.42 4.85 37.20
CA VAL A 25 15.90 5.20 35.86
C VAL A 25 14.87 6.06 35.13
N LEU A 26 15.34 7.17 34.55
CA LEU A 26 14.59 8.00 33.62
C LEU A 26 14.99 7.61 32.19
N GLN A 27 14.00 7.33 31.36
CA GLN A 27 14.20 6.95 29.96
C GLN A 27 13.13 7.58 29.08
N GLU A 28 13.37 7.64 27.79
CA GLU A 28 12.35 7.98 26.81
C GLU A 28 11.23 6.92 26.79
N ALA A 29 10.01 7.38 26.51
CA ALA A 29 8.86 6.51 26.35
C ALA A 29 8.99 5.70 25.05
N THR A 30 8.47 4.48 25.07
CA THR A 30 8.29 3.70 23.83
C THR A 30 7.28 4.40 22.91
N TRP A 31 7.32 4.14 21.61
CA TRP A 31 6.35 4.69 20.65
C TRP A 31 4.90 4.38 21.03
N VAL A 32 4.63 3.21 21.59
CA VAL A 32 3.31 2.82 22.06
C VAL A 32 2.87 3.66 23.26
N GLU A 33 3.74 3.84 24.26
CA GLU A 33 3.46 4.70 25.43
C GLU A 33 3.28 6.16 25.01
N ARG A 34 4.13 6.62 24.09
CA ARG A 34 4.06 7.96 23.51
C ARG A 34 2.70 8.19 22.85
N ASN A 35 2.31 7.35 21.90
CA ASN A 35 1.07 7.51 21.14
C ASN A 35 -0.17 7.46 22.05
N ARG A 36 -0.13 6.66 23.12
CA ARG A 36 -1.17 6.66 24.16
C ARG A 36 -1.22 7.99 24.91
N MET A 37 -0.08 8.51 25.37
CA MET A 37 -0.05 9.80 26.06
C MET A 37 -0.47 10.94 25.15
N MET A 38 -0.09 10.90 23.87
CA MET A 38 -0.54 11.85 22.87
C MET A 38 -2.06 11.85 22.77
N GLN A 39 -2.71 10.69 22.66
CA GLN A 39 -4.16 10.61 22.57
C GLN A 39 -4.88 11.10 23.86
N VAL A 40 -4.23 11.04 25.02
CA VAL A 40 -4.78 11.58 26.28
C VAL A 40 -4.81 13.09 26.29
N TYR A 41 -3.68 13.73 25.93
CA TYR A 41 -3.54 15.19 26.03
C TYR A 41 -3.97 15.93 24.76
N PHE A 42 -3.83 15.28 23.60
CA PHE A 42 -4.12 15.81 22.27
C PHE A 42 -4.98 14.78 21.50
N PRO A 43 -6.26 14.60 21.89
CA PRO A 43 -7.10 13.57 21.30
C PRO A 43 -7.39 13.85 19.83
N SER A 44 -7.00 12.92 18.96
CA SER A 44 -7.40 12.91 17.56
C SER A 44 -8.79 12.28 17.42
N LEU A 45 -9.65 12.89 16.59
CA LEU A 45 -10.99 12.39 16.30
C LEU A 45 -10.94 10.98 15.70
N GLY A 46 -11.68 10.05 16.31
CA GLY A 46 -11.78 8.66 15.88
C GLY A 46 -10.66 7.73 16.37
N GLN A 47 -9.50 8.28 16.75
CA GLN A 47 -8.38 7.48 17.24
C GLN A 47 -8.67 6.95 18.65
N ARG A 48 -8.43 5.66 18.87
CA ARG A 48 -8.59 5.02 20.17
C ARG A 48 -7.24 4.97 20.89
N MET A 49 -7.28 4.93 22.22
CA MET A 49 -6.07 4.78 23.03
C MET A 49 -5.42 3.40 22.84
N TRP A 50 -6.24 2.38 22.61
CA TRP A 50 -5.80 1.01 22.42
C TRP A 50 -6.06 0.58 20.98
N LEU A 51 -5.19 -0.27 20.45
CA LEU A 51 -5.37 -0.84 19.13
C LEU A 51 -6.70 -1.62 19.10
N PRO A 52 -7.64 -1.26 18.19
CA PRO A 52 -8.87 -2.01 17.97
C PRO A 52 -8.58 -3.47 17.64
N HIS A 53 -9.39 -4.40 18.16
CA HIS A 53 -9.24 -5.84 17.91
C HIS A 53 -9.25 -6.19 16.41
N MET A 54 -10.00 -5.46 15.58
CA MET A 54 -10.00 -5.67 14.12
C MET A 54 -8.64 -5.44 13.44
N LEU A 55 -7.71 -4.71 14.08
CA LEU A 55 -6.35 -4.46 13.57
C LEU A 55 -5.30 -5.42 14.18
N THR A 56 -5.71 -6.31 15.09
CA THR A 56 -4.84 -7.38 15.57
C THR A 56 -4.83 -8.54 14.57
N GLU A 57 -3.83 -9.40 14.63
CA GLU A 57 -3.67 -10.52 13.69
C GLU A 57 -4.89 -11.44 13.69
N GLU A 58 -5.41 -11.77 14.87
CA GLU A 58 -6.60 -12.63 15.04
C GLU A 58 -7.87 -11.97 14.51
N GLY A 59 -8.08 -10.68 14.80
CA GLY A 59 -9.29 -9.97 14.43
C GLY A 59 -9.33 -9.53 12.97
N LEU A 60 -8.19 -9.53 12.29
CA LEU A 60 -8.08 -9.13 10.88
C LEU A 60 -8.70 -10.19 9.95
N VAL A 61 -8.49 -11.47 10.22
CA VAL A 61 -8.97 -12.60 9.40
C VAL A 61 -10.47 -12.50 9.04
N PRO A 62 -11.41 -12.39 10.00
CA PRO A 62 -12.84 -12.33 9.67
C PRO A 62 -13.23 -11.05 8.91
N VAL A 63 -12.45 -9.97 9.01
CA VAL A 63 -12.69 -8.73 8.24
C VAL A 63 -12.28 -8.93 6.78
N LEU A 64 -11.16 -9.61 6.56
CA LEU A 64 -10.66 -9.95 5.22
C LEU A 64 -11.59 -10.93 4.51
N GLU A 65 -12.11 -11.95 5.21
CA GLU A 65 -13.11 -12.87 4.65
C GLU A 65 -14.40 -12.15 4.21
N GLY A 66 -14.75 -11.05 4.88
CA GLY A 66 -15.89 -10.21 4.51
C GLY A 66 -15.62 -9.22 3.37
N GLY A 67 -14.43 -9.21 2.75
CA GLY A 67 -14.08 -8.33 1.63
C GLY A 67 -14.00 -6.84 1.97
N ARG A 68 -13.94 -6.46 3.27
CA ARG A 68 -13.95 -5.06 3.72
C ARG A 68 -12.54 -4.48 3.80
N TYR A 69 -11.78 -4.56 2.72
CA TYR A 69 -10.39 -4.10 2.68
C TYR A 69 -10.25 -2.59 2.87
N ARG A 70 -11.14 -1.81 2.24
CA ARG A 70 -11.08 -0.34 2.35
C ARG A 70 -11.27 0.13 3.78
N ASP A 71 -12.27 -0.42 4.47
CA ASP A 71 -12.62 -0.02 5.83
C ASP A 71 -11.45 -0.28 6.80
N ILE A 72 -10.76 -1.41 6.64
CA ILE A 72 -9.64 -1.74 7.51
C ILE A 72 -8.41 -0.86 7.26
N LEU A 73 -8.12 -0.55 5.99
CA LEU A 73 -7.03 0.37 5.63
C LEU A 73 -7.33 1.80 6.08
N ASP A 74 -8.58 2.25 5.96
CA ASP A 74 -9.01 3.56 6.46
C ASP A 74 -8.90 3.65 7.98
N MET A 75 -9.26 2.58 8.69
CA MET A 75 -9.09 2.46 10.14
C MET A 75 -7.60 2.42 10.54
N ALA A 76 -6.75 1.73 9.78
CA ALA A 76 -5.31 1.67 10.03
C ALA A 76 -4.67 3.06 9.91
N CYS A 77 -5.00 3.83 8.86
CA CYS A 77 -4.54 5.22 8.70
C CYS A 77 -4.98 6.17 9.82
N LEU A 78 -6.13 5.90 10.44
CA LEU A 78 -6.68 6.73 11.50
C LEU A 78 -6.11 6.34 12.87
N GLN A 79 -5.82 5.06 13.08
CA GLN A 79 -5.38 4.53 14.36
C GLN A 79 -3.86 4.57 14.55
N CYS A 80 -3.11 4.35 13.48
CA CYS A 80 -1.69 4.11 13.50
C CYS A 80 -0.92 5.15 12.68
N GLU A 81 0.30 5.45 13.10
CA GLU A 81 1.24 6.22 12.29
C GLU A 81 1.78 5.38 11.12
N PRO A 82 2.12 5.98 9.97
CA PRO A 82 2.48 5.25 8.76
C PRO A 82 3.78 4.42 8.88
N ASP A 83 4.64 4.77 9.84
CA ASP A 83 5.89 4.11 10.19
C ASP A 83 5.74 3.05 11.28
N SER A 84 4.54 2.90 11.86
CA SER A 84 4.32 1.91 12.91
C SER A 84 4.30 0.48 12.34
N GLU A 85 4.79 -0.46 13.16
CA GLU A 85 4.77 -1.89 12.80
C GLU A 85 3.36 -2.39 12.53
N ASP A 86 2.38 -1.96 13.33
CA ASP A 86 0.97 -2.33 13.15
C ASP A 86 0.41 -1.82 11.81
N TYR A 87 0.73 -0.58 11.42
CA TYR A 87 0.32 -0.02 10.14
C TYR A 87 0.88 -0.83 8.98
N ILE A 88 2.20 -1.06 8.99
CA ILE A 88 2.89 -1.78 7.93
C ILE A 88 2.37 -3.22 7.84
N ARG A 89 2.18 -3.90 8.99
CA ARG A 89 1.64 -5.26 9.05
C ARG A 89 0.25 -5.33 8.41
N VAL A 90 -0.69 -4.51 8.86
CA VAL A 90 -2.08 -4.53 8.35
C VAL A 90 -2.12 -4.26 6.86
N HIS A 91 -1.40 -3.25 6.37
CA HIS A 91 -1.35 -2.95 4.94
C HIS A 91 -0.78 -4.12 4.12
N ARG A 92 0.31 -4.74 4.56
CA ARG A 92 0.90 -5.91 3.89
C ARG A 92 -0.07 -7.07 3.84
N THR A 93 -0.69 -7.44 4.96
CA THR A 93 -1.63 -8.57 5.01
C THR A 93 -2.84 -8.34 4.12
N VAL A 94 -3.38 -7.12 4.06
CA VAL A 94 -4.48 -6.77 3.16
C VAL A 94 -4.05 -6.88 1.70
N TYR A 95 -2.88 -6.33 1.34
CA TYR A 95 -2.39 -6.38 -0.04
C TYR A 95 -2.07 -7.80 -0.51
N ASP A 96 -1.48 -8.61 0.36
CA ASP A 96 -1.25 -10.03 0.10
C ASP A 96 -2.56 -10.78 -0.16
N ARG A 97 -3.60 -10.50 0.64
CA ARG A 97 -4.92 -11.10 0.45
C ARG A 97 -5.53 -10.70 -0.89
N ILE A 98 -5.46 -9.42 -1.26
CA ILE A 98 -5.97 -8.91 -2.53
C ILE A 98 -5.25 -9.55 -3.72
N GLU A 99 -3.94 -9.75 -3.63
CA GLU A 99 -3.17 -10.38 -4.71
C GLU A 99 -3.56 -11.85 -4.90
N VAL A 100 -3.77 -12.58 -3.79
CA VAL A 100 -4.18 -13.99 -3.80
C VAL A 100 -5.60 -14.17 -4.36
N GLU A 101 -6.55 -13.32 -3.95
CA GLU A 101 -7.94 -13.40 -4.40
C GLU A 101 -8.16 -12.72 -5.78
N GLY A 102 -7.23 -11.86 -6.22
CA GLY A 102 -7.35 -11.10 -7.46
C GLY A 102 -8.34 -9.94 -7.40
N GLU A 103 -8.75 -9.49 -6.22
CA GLU A 103 -9.80 -8.49 -6.01
C GLU A 103 -9.28 -7.04 -6.08
N TYR A 104 -8.57 -6.68 -7.14
CA TYR A 104 -7.94 -5.36 -7.30
C TYR A 104 -8.96 -4.21 -7.41
N ASP A 105 -10.16 -4.47 -7.93
CA ASP A 105 -11.23 -3.47 -8.07
C ASP A 105 -11.68 -2.88 -6.75
N SER A 106 -11.60 -3.65 -5.66
CA SER A 106 -11.98 -3.22 -4.32
C SER A 106 -11.22 -1.98 -3.86
N LEU A 107 -9.98 -1.79 -4.33
CA LEU A 107 -9.15 -0.63 -3.99
C LEU A 107 -8.94 0.35 -5.15
N ARG A 108 -9.34 0.04 -6.39
CA ARG A 108 -8.96 0.80 -7.60
C ARG A 108 -9.34 2.30 -7.57
N SER A 109 -10.51 2.63 -7.03
CA SER A 109 -10.98 4.02 -6.88
C SER A 109 -10.80 4.56 -5.45
N THR A 110 -9.72 4.16 -4.78
CA THR A 110 -9.42 4.57 -3.40
C THR A 110 -8.01 5.14 -3.29
N ARG A 111 -7.76 5.92 -2.23
CA ARG A 111 -6.41 6.42 -1.91
C ARG A 111 -5.38 5.31 -1.69
N HIS A 112 -5.84 4.10 -1.38
CA HIS A 112 -4.97 2.95 -1.04
C HIS A 112 -4.43 2.24 -2.28
N PHE A 113 -4.97 2.51 -3.48
CA PHE A 113 -4.52 1.86 -4.70
C PHE A 113 -3.03 2.10 -4.98
N GLY A 114 -2.55 3.33 -4.78
CA GLY A 114 -1.14 3.66 -4.97
C GLY A 114 -0.22 2.86 -4.03
N GLY A 115 -0.64 2.68 -2.77
CA GLY A 115 0.09 1.87 -1.79
C GLY A 115 0.13 0.39 -2.17
N LEU A 116 -0.98 -0.15 -2.69
CA LEU A 116 -1.04 -1.51 -3.23
C LEU A 116 -0.09 -1.69 -4.41
N VAL A 117 -0.17 -0.82 -5.41
CA VAL A 117 0.69 -0.87 -6.61
C VAL A 117 2.16 -0.80 -6.22
N TRP A 118 2.52 0.15 -5.35
CA TRP A 118 3.89 0.29 -4.88
C TRP A 118 4.38 -0.97 -4.16
N TYR A 119 3.56 -1.55 -3.29
CA TYR A 119 3.89 -2.79 -2.60
C TYR A 119 4.13 -3.95 -3.58
N LEU A 120 3.25 -4.15 -4.56
CA LEU A 120 3.37 -5.22 -5.55
C LEU A 120 4.60 -5.05 -6.44
N VAL A 121 4.93 -3.82 -6.85
CA VAL A 121 6.15 -3.50 -7.60
C VAL A 121 7.37 -3.89 -6.78
N GLN A 122 7.46 -3.47 -5.52
CA GLN A 122 8.60 -3.75 -4.65
C GLN A 122 8.77 -5.25 -4.33
N GLN A 123 7.69 -6.03 -4.37
CA GLN A 123 7.73 -7.48 -4.18
C GLN A 123 7.88 -8.26 -5.50
N GLU A 124 8.04 -7.59 -6.63
CA GLU A 124 8.08 -8.19 -7.99
C GLU A 124 6.83 -9.04 -8.35
N ARG A 125 5.69 -8.80 -7.66
CA ARG A 125 4.41 -9.53 -7.81
C ARG A 125 3.38 -8.77 -8.64
N ILE A 126 3.83 -8.17 -9.74
CA ILE A 126 2.96 -7.31 -10.58
C ILE A 126 2.13 -8.07 -11.61
N VAL A 127 2.44 -9.35 -11.85
CA VAL A 127 1.84 -10.17 -12.91
C VAL A 127 0.31 -10.29 -12.75
N GLY A 128 -0.18 -10.48 -11.52
CA GLY A 128 -1.61 -10.59 -11.23
C GLY A 128 -2.37 -9.31 -11.56
N LEU A 129 -1.81 -8.15 -11.18
CA LEU A 129 -2.41 -6.85 -11.46
C LEU A 129 -2.37 -6.51 -12.96
N VAL A 130 -1.27 -6.82 -13.67
CA VAL A 130 -1.19 -6.62 -15.12
C VAL A 130 -2.25 -7.46 -15.83
N LYS A 131 -2.45 -8.72 -15.40
CA LYS A 131 -3.49 -9.58 -15.94
C LYS A 131 -4.88 -8.95 -15.77
N ASP A 132 -5.20 -8.47 -14.58
CA ASP A 132 -6.48 -7.82 -14.29
C ASP A 132 -6.71 -6.56 -15.17
N LEU A 133 -5.67 -5.75 -15.37
CA LEU A 133 -5.74 -4.57 -16.23
C LEU A 133 -5.96 -4.92 -17.70
N VAL A 134 -5.31 -5.97 -18.21
CA VAL A 134 -5.49 -6.43 -19.60
C VAL A 134 -6.88 -7.02 -19.81
N GLU A 135 -7.37 -7.84 -18.86
CA GLU A 135 -8.73 -8.41 -18.92
C GLU A 135 -9.83 -7.32 -18.95
N LYS A 136 -9.56 -6.17 -18.33
CA LYS A 136 -10.44 -4.99 -18.33
C LYS A 136 -10.20 -4.02 -19.49
N TYR A 137 -9.33 -4.37 -20.43
CA TYR A 137 -8.94 -3.54 -21.59
C TYR A 137 -8.28 -2.20 -21.21
N LEU A 138 -7.69 -2.09 -20.01
CA LEU A 138 -7.00 -0.90 -19.50
C LEU A 138 -5.51 -0.91 -19.86
N CYS A 139 -5.22 -0.98 -21.16
CA CYS A 139 -3.85 -1.18 -21.65
C CYS A 139 -2.92 0.01 -21.35
N SER A 140 -3.45 1.24 -21.29
CA SER A 140 -2.67 2.44 -20.94
C SER A 140 -2.16 2.40 -19.50
N GLU A 141 -2.99 1.94 -18.56
CA GLU A 141 -2.60 1.77 -17.16
C GLU A 141 -1.62 0.61 -16.99
N GLY A 142 -1.84 -0.49 -17.72
CA GLY A 142 -0.91 -1.61 -17.76
C GLY A 142 0.48 -1.19 -18.26
N GLU A 143 0.54 -0.34 -19.28
CA GLU A 143 1.81 0.21 -19.77
C GLU A 143 2.48 1.11 -18.74
N ALA A 144 1.76 2.03 -18.11
CA ALA A 144 2.29 2.87 -17.04
C ALA A 144 2.82 2.06 -15.85
N LEU A 145 2.15 0.95 -15.50
CA LEU A 145 2.59 0.04 -14.46
C LEU A 145 3.91 -0.66 -14.83
N VAL A 146 4.04 -1.12 -16.08
CA VAL A 146 5.29 -1.72 -16.58
C VAL A 146 6.41 -0.68 -16.60
N GLU A 147 6.14 0.57 -16.98
CA GLU A 147 7.12 1.65 -16.91
C GLU A 147 7.60 1.91 -15.48
N LEU A 148 6.68 1.98 -14.51
CA LEU A 148 7.02 2.10 -13.10
C LEU A 148 7.90 0.92 -12.63
N TYR A 149 7.54 -0.30 -13.02
CA TYR A 149 8.32 -1.49 -12.67
C TYR A 149 9.75 -1.44 -13.21
N LEU A 150 9.93 -1.00 -14.46
CA LEU A 150 11.25 -0.86 -15.09
C LEU A 150 12.08 0.26 -14.45
N LEU A 151 11.44 1.35 -13.99
CA LEU A 151 12.10 2.41 -13.24
C LEU A 151 12.62 1.90 -11.88
N CYS A 152 11.86 1.06 -11.20
CA CYS A 152 12.25 0.49 -9.91
C CYS A 152 13.31 -0.63 -10.04
N HIS A 153 13.32 -1.37 -11.15
CA HIS A 153 14.19 -2.54 -11.36
C HIS A 153 15.06 -2.38 -12.63
N PRO A 154 16.09 -1.52 -12.60
CA PRO A 154 16.92 -1.22 -13.78
C PRO A 154 17.72 -2.42 -14.30
N HIS A 155 17.96 -3.43 -13.45
CA HIS A 155 18.69 -4.65 -13.81
C HIS A 155 17.81 -5.73 -14.46
N CYS A 156 16.51 -5.49 -14.61
CA CYS A 156 15.60 -6.47 -15.21
C CYS A 156 15.92 -6.64 -16.72
N SER A 157 15.91 -7.88 -17.22
CA SER A 157 16.24 -8.21 -18.63
C SER A 157 15.36 -7.51 -19.68
N LEU A 158 14.23 -6.95 -19.26
CA LEU A 158 13.29 -6.21 -20.09
C LEU A 158 13.74 -4.78 -20.46
N THR A 159 14.68 -4.18 -19.74
CA THR A 159 15.09 -2.77 -19.96
C THR A 159 15.76 -2.53 -21.32
N SER A 160 16.47 -3.52 -21.84
CA SER A 160 17.23 -3.41 -23.10
C SER A 160 16.39 -3.56 -24.38
N SER A 161 15.14 -4.02 -24.27
CA SER A 161 14.28 -4.34 -25.43
C SER A 161 13.14 -3.33 -25.68
N THR A 162 13.08 -2.25 -24.89
CA THR A 162 11.96 -1.29 -24.99
C THR A 162 12.20 -0.22 -26.05
N ASP A 163 11.71 -0.47 -27.26
CA ASP A 163 11.46 0.62 -28.22
C ASP A 163 10.40 1.57 -27.63
N SER A 164 10.63 2.88 -27.70
CA SER A 164 9.79 3.97 -27.13
C SER A 164 8.33 4.05 -27.64
N THR A 165 7.86 3.08 -28.42
CA THR A 165 6.48 3.07 -28.94
C THR A 165 5.49 2.57 -27.87
N PRO A 166 4.42 3.34 -27.60
CA PRO A 166 3.38 2.93 -26.65
C PRO A 166 2.72 1.61 -27.09
N GLY A 167 2.50 0.71 -26.14
CA GLY A 167 1.93 -0.64 -26.30
C GLY A 167 2.95 -1.77 -26.44
N LYS A 168 4.14 -1.52 -27.01
CA LYS A 168 5.16 -2.58 -27.20
C LYS A 168 5.82 -3.02 -25.89
N LYS A 169 5.92 -2.12 -24.91
CA LYS A 169 6.48 -2.43 -23.58
C LYS A 169 5.62 -3.46 -22.85
N LEU A 170 4.30 -3.28 -22.90
CA LEU A 170 3.34 -4.21 -22.32
C LEU A 170 3.38 -5.57 -23.03
N GLU A 171 3.45 -5.59 -24.37
CA GLU A 171 3.61 -6.84 -25.13
C GLU A 171 4.91 -7.59 -24.77
N ALA A 172 6.04 -6.87 -24.66
CA ALA A 172 7.32 -7.45 -24.28
C ALA A 172 7.28 -8.04 -22.86
N PHE A 173 6.64 -7.34 -21.92
CA PHE A 173 6.42 -7.81 -20.57
C PHE A 173 5.55 -9.07 -20.54
N CYS A 174 4.43 -9.09 -21.25
CA CYS A 174 3.55 -10.26 -21.35
C CYS A 174 4.25 -11.47 -21.96
N ARG A 175 5.17 -11.27 -22.92
CA ARG A 175 6.00 -12.35 -23.50
C ARG A 175 7.00 -12.91 -22.50
N HIS A 176 7.64 -12.06 -21.70
CA HIS A 176 8.63 -12.48 -20.70
C HIS A 176 8.01 -13.33 -19.59
N TYR A 177 6.83 -12.92 -19.09
CA TYR A 177 6.12 -13.63 -18.02
C TYR A 177 5.12 -14.68 -18.53
N SER A 178 5.29 -15.13 -19.79
CA SER A 178 4.49 -16.18 -20.43
C SER A 178 2.96 -16.01 -20.32
N LEU A 179 2.49 -14.76 -20.32
CA LEU A 179 1.05 -14.40 -20.38
C LEU A 179 0.51 -14.52 -21.82
N GLY A 180 0.82 -15.62 -22.50
CA GLY A 180 0.55 -15.81 -23.93
C GLY A 180 -0.95 -15.78 -24.30
N GLN A 181 -1.83 -16.10 -23.35
CA GLN A 181 -3.29 -16.07 -23.55
C GLN A 181 -3.85 -14.64 -23.66
N LEU A 182 -3.19 -13.65 -23.04
CA LEU A 182 -3.65 -12.26 -22.98
C LEU A 182 -3.11 -11.41 -24.14
N LEU A 183 -2.08 -11.88 -24.84
CA LEU A 183 -1.51 -11.19 -26.01
C LEU A 183 -2.54 -11.02 -27.14
N ALA A 184 -3.56 -11.88 -27.22
CA ALA A 184 -4.63 -11.77 -28.20
C ALA A 184 -5.63 -10.63 -27.92
N GLN A 185 -5.70 -10.15 -26.67
CA GLN A 185 -6.62 -9.10 -26.23
C GLN A 185 -6.00 -7.70 -26.31
N LEU A 186 -4.68 -7.62 -26.51
CA LEU A 186 -4.01 -6.34 -26.65
C LEU A 186 -4.41 -5.67 -27.97
N PRO A 187 -4.73 -4.37 -27.97
CA PRO A 187 -5.01 -3.64 -29.19
C PRO A 187 -3.73 -3.65 -30.04
N THR A 188 -3.75 -4.39 -31.14
CA THR A 188 -2.70 -4.29 -32.16
C THR A 188 -2.60 -2.82 -32.57
N SER A 189 -1.38 -2.33 -32.77
CA SER A 189 -0.99 -0.91 -32.91
C SER A 189 -1.67 -0.12 -34.06
N ARG A 190 -2.71 -0.67 -34.68
CA ARG A 190 -3.55 -0.08 -35.73
C ARG A 190 -4.77 0.69 -35.20
N THR A 191 -5.28 0.42 -34.00
CA THR A 191 -6.54 1.05 -33.51
C THR A 191 -6.36 2.38 -32.77
N LEU A 192 -5.16 2.69 -32.25
CA LEU A 192 -4.90 3.94 -31.52
C LEU A 192 -4.89 5.21 -32.40
N LYS A 193 -4.98 5.09 -33.73
CA LYS A 193 -5.08 6.24 -34.64
C LYS A 193 -6.52 6.70 -34.93
N GLN A 194 -7.55 6.01 -34.46
CA GLN A 194 -8.95 6.32 -34.83
C GLN A 194 -9.79 6.96 -33.72
N THR A 195 -9.24 7.14 -32.52
CA THR A 195 -9.97 7.72 -31.38
C THR A 195 -9.20 8.90 -30.79
N GLN A 196 -8.99 9.94 -31.59
CA GLN A 196 -8.87 11.30 -31.09
C GLN A 196 -9.77 12.20 -31.96
N PRO A 197 -10.72 12.94 -31.39
CA PRO A 197 -11.46 13.97 -32.11
C PRO A 197 -10.57 15.17 -32.47
#